data_AF-A0A8J2RMQ0-F1
#
_entry.id   AF-A0A8J2RMQ0-F1
#
_cell.length_a   1.000
_cell.length_b   1.000
_cell.length_c   1.000
_cell.angle_alpha   90.00
_cell.angle_beta   90.00
_cell.angle_gamma   90.00
#
_symmetry.space_group_name_H-M   'P 1'
#
loop_
_entity.id
_entity.type
_entity.pdbx_description
1 polymer ?
#
loop_
_entity_poly.entity_id
_entity_poly.type
_entity_poly.pdbx_seq_one_letter_code
_entity_poly.pdbx_strand_id
1 'polypeptide(L)'
;MKGVLAKIRYVFAVVVITGSAPNYFLLWFLWRGISLFLPQWKYQDGDDFLYSMYQRMVIFFFEHCTGQKVYISGDAASIFSKKENVLYLGNHQSTVDWIVCNMVAIRQGSIGHLRYVMKDTLQALPLYGHYFYQHGCIYVKRGDFKQKKMESALEYLRDPKIKSWTVIFPEGTCFAPNEYDLIKKSNKAADANGLKPLVNHLTPRYRGSFLALAKLRSNLDAIYDVTCVYSGSVNEKKERIPAPELIDFLLGKNREMYIHVRRIPIKDVPEDEAFFKTWMHNLFIVKDEIVSRFYEHGYFEKGAELRTIENHHALPYIATVPSFLFFVATFLPLVFFPGLRLLWLQSILLFTMFGYLVLAIKSVC
;
A
#
# COMPACT_ATOMS: atom_id res chain seq x y z
N MET A 1 5.33 32.15 7.41
CA MET A 1 6.53 31.33 7.16
C MET A 1 6.26 29.82 7.12
N LYS A 2 5.66 29.20 8.16
CA LYS A 2 5.37 27.73 8.19
C LYS A 2 4.54 27.21 7.01
N GLY A 3 3.47 27.92 6.63
CA GLY A 3 2.63 27.53 5.49
C GLY A 3 3.32 27.64 4.12
N VAL A 4 4.26 28.57 3.94
CA VAL A 4 5.02 28.73 2.69
C VAL A 4 5.99 27.56 2.52
N LEU A 5 6.70 27.19 3.60
CA LEU A 5 7.63 26.07 3.59
C LEU A 5 6.90 24.73 3.30
N ALA A 6 5.72 24.52 3.86
CA ALA A 6 4.89 23.35 3.57
C ALA A 6 4.50 23.27 2.08
N LYS A 7 4.10 24.41 1.47
CA LYS A 7 3.79 24.48 0.04
C LYS A 7 5.02 24.20 -0.84
N ILE A 8 6.18 24.74 -0.49
CA ILE A 8 7.43 24.47 -1.21
C ILE A 8 7.77 22.98 -1.17
N ARG A 9 7.70 22.36 0.00
CA ARG A 9 7.94 20.91 0.18
C ARG A 9 6.97 20.07 -0.64
N TYR A 10 5.68 20.41 -0.60
CA TYR A 10 4.65 19.77 -1.41
C TYR A 10 4.96 19.84 -2.90
N VAL A 11 5.23 21.05 -3.42
CA VAL A 11 5.55 21.24 -4.84
C VAL A 11 6.80 20.47 -5.22
N PHE A 12 7.86 20.55 -4.40
CA PHE A 12 9.10 19.82 -4.64
C PHE A 12 8.88 18.30 -4.67
N ALA A 13 8.12 17.76 -3.72
CA ALA A 13 7.77 16.34 -3.68
C ALA A 13 7.00 15.90 -4.93
N VAL A 14 5.97 16.65 -5.31
CA VAL A 14 5.16 16.35 -6.50
C VAL A 14 6.02 16.39 -7.75
N VAL A 15 6.85 17.43 -7.93
CA VAL A 15 7.72 17.58 -9.10
C VAL A 15 8.73 16.44 -9.19
N VAL A 16 9.38 16.08 -8.08
CA VAL A 16 10.39 15.01 -8.09
C VAL A 16 9.74 13.65 -8.30
N ILE A 17 8.66 13.32 -7.59
CA ILE A 17 7.98 12.01 -7.70
C ILE A 17 7.43 11.83 -9.13
N THR A 18 6.66 12.80 -9.62
CA THR A 18 6.05 12.70 -10.96
C THR A 18 7.09 12.83 -12.08
N GLY A 19 8.08 13.73 -11.93
CA GLY A 19 9.17 13.91 -12.88
C GLY A 19 10.12 12.72 -12.94
N SER A 20 10.23 11.92 -11.87
CA SER A 20 11.07 10.72 -11.87
C SER A 20 10.38 9.52 -12.51
N ALA A 21 9.06 9.59 -12.72
CA ALA A 21 8.32 8.48 -13.31
C ALA A 21 8.87 8.12 -14.70
N PRO A 22 9.05 9.02 -15.67
CA PRO A 22 9.53 8.60 -16.99
C PRO A 22 10.95 8.00 -16.94
N ASN A 23 11.82 8.49 -16.05
CA ASN A 23 13.13 7.88 -15.80
C ASN A 23 13.00 6.44 -15.27
N TYR A 24 12.10 6.23 -14.31
CA TYR A 24 11.78 4.90 -13.79
C TYR A 24 11.32 3.95 -14.91
N PHE A 25 10.41 4.41 -15.76
CA PHE A 25 9.88 3.60 -16.85
C PHE A 25 10.92 3.27 -17.92
N LEU A 26 11.82 4.19 -18.24
CA LEU A 26 12.94 3.93 -19.14
C LEU A 26 13.88 2.85 -18.56
N LEU A 27 14.22 2.95 -17.27
CA LEU A 27 15.04 1.94 -16.57
C LEU A 27 14.35 0.58 -16.51
N TRP A 28 13.05 0.57 -16.19
CA TRP A 28 12.24 -0.65 -16.17
C TRP A 28 12.15 -1.28 -17.57
N PHE A 29 11.94 -0.48 -18.61
CA PHE A 29 11.85 -0.98 -19.99
C PHE A 29 13.18 -1.57 -20.46
N LEU A 30 14.30 -0.91 -20.13
CA LEU A 30 15.64 -1.46 -20.36
C LEU A 30 15.84 -2.80 -19.64
N TRP A 31 15.47 -2.87 -18.35
CA TRP A 31 15.55 -4.10 -17.58
C TRP A 31 14.67 -5.20 -18.19
N ARG A 32 13.45 -4.85 -18.61
CA ARG A 32 12.53 -5.78 -19.28
C ARG A 32 13.14 -6.35 -20.55
N GLY A 33 13.84 -5.54 -21.34
CA GLY A 33 14.58 -5.99 -22.52
C GLY A 33 15.73 -6.93 -22.20
N ILE A 34 16.58 -6.57 -21.22
CA ILE A 34 17.72 -7.40 -20.78
C ILE A 34 17.25 -8.76 -20.25
N SER A 35 16.15 -8.77 -19.52
CA SER A 35 15.62 -9.96 -18.85
C SER A 35 14.73 -10.85 -19.72
N LEU A 36 14.51 -10.53 -21.01
CA LEU A 36 13.65 -11.32 -21.91
C LEU A 36 14.06 -12.80 -21.99
N PHE A 37 15.35 -13.08 -21.90
CA PHE A 37 15.91 -14.43 -21.99
C PHE A 37 16.21 -15.04 -20.62
N LEU A 38 15.87 -14.35 -19.54
CA LEU A 38 16.08 -14.82 -18.18
C LEU A 38 14.82 -15.51 -17.63
N PRO A 39 14.95 -16.42 -16.65
CA PRO A 39 13.79 -16.95 -15.93
C PRO A 39 12.94 -15.85 -15.31
N GLN A 40 11.63 -16.08 -15.18
CA GLN A 40 10.68 -15.09 -14.67
C GLN A 40 11.07 -14.52 -13.29
N TRP A 41 11.57 -15.35 -12.38
CA TRP A 41 12.01 -14.91 -11.06
C TRP A 41 13.20 -13.94 -11.13
N LYS A 42 14.09 -14.07 -12.12
CA LYS A 42 15.19 -13.12 -12.35
C LYS A 42 14.67 -11.77 -12.81
N TYR A 43 13.74 -11.74 -13.76
CA TYR A 43 13.05 -10.50 -14.11
C TYR A 43 12.44 -9.84 -12.87
N GLN A 44 11.75 -10.64 -12.04
CA GLN A 44 11.09 -10.13 -10.84
C GLN A 44 12.08 -9.57 -9.81
N ASP A 45 13.23 -10.21 -9.59
CA ASP A 45 14.27 -9.69 -8.68
C ASP A 45 14.70 -8.27 -9.07
N GLY A 46 14.93 -8.02 -10.37
CA GLY A 46 15.32 -6.70 -10.84
C GLY A 46 14.17 -5.68 -10.86
N ASP A 47 12.95 -6.12 -11.15
CA ASP A 47 11.76 -5.27 -11.05
C ASP A 47 11.47 -4.87 -9.59
N ASP A 48 11.60 -5.80 -8.64
CA ASP A 48 11.46 -5.54 -7.20
C ASP A 48 12.55 -4.58 -6.69
N PHE A 49 13.77 -4.70 -7.21
CA PHE A 49 14.84 -3.75 -6.91
C PHE A 49 14.50 -2.33 -7.41
N LEU A 50 14.08 -2.19 -8.67
CA LEU A 50 13.67 -0.90 -9.23
C LEU A 50 12.48 -0.32 -8.46
N TYR A 51 11.45 -1.12 -8.21
CA TYR A 51 10.27 -0.70 -7.44
C TYR A 51 10.68 -0.26 -6.04
N SER A 52 11.56 -1.02 -5.37
CA SER A 52 12.10 -0.63 -4.06
C SER A 52 12.80 0.71 -4.12
N MET A 53 13.61 0.98 -5.14
CA MET A 53 14.29 2.28 -5.29
C MET A 53 13.26 3.41 -5.44
N TYR A 54 12.26 3.22 -6.31
CA TYR A 54 11.24 4.24 -6.55
C TYR A 54 10.41 4.52 -5.29
N GLN A 55 9.94 3.49 -4.59
CA GLN A 55 9.16 3.65 -3.37
C GLN A 55 9.97 4.19 -2.19
N ARG A 56 11.27 3.88 -2.09
CA ARG A 56 12.17 4.50 -1.09
C ARG A 56 12.31 6.02 -1.31
N MET A 57 12.38 6.47 -2.58
CA MET A 57 12.31 7.90 -2.90
C MET A 57 10.95 8.50 -2.52
N VAL A 58 9.83 7.80 -2.75
CA VAL A 58 8.52 8.27 -2.28
C VAL A 58 8.52 8.43 -0.77
N ILE A 59 8.94 7.41 -0.01
CA ILE A 59 8.99 7.44 1.46
C ILE A 59 9.90 8.55 2.00
N PHE A 60 10.97 8.93 1.27
CA PHE A 60 11.78 10.09 1.63
C PHE A 60 10.92 11.35 1.85
N PHE A 61 9.99 11.62 0.92
CA PHE A 61 9.10 12.77 1.04
C PHE A 61 8.09 12.62 2.17
N PHE A 62 7.50 11.43 2.33
CA PHE A 62 6.43 11.19 3.30
C PHE A 62 6.91 11.07 4.74
N GLU A 63 8.13 10.62 5.01
CA GLU A 63 8.66 10.54 6.39
C GLU A 63 9.65 11.66 6.72
N HIS A 64 10.55 12.03 5.81
CA HIS A 64 11.59 13.01 6.12
C HIS A 64 11.19 14.46 5.81
N CYS A 65 10.48 14.72 4.70
CA CYS A 65 10.14 16.10 4.31
C CYS A 65 8.92 16.66 5.06
N THR A 66 7.93 15.81 5.38
CA THR A 66 6.72 16.22 6.12
C THR A 66 6.95 16.33 7.63
N GLY A 67 7.97 15.65 8.16
CA GLY A 67 8.20 15.51 9.60
C GLY A 67 7.22 14.54 10.27
N GLN A 68 6.65 13.62 9.50
CA GLN A 68 5.75 12.58 9.97
C GLN A 68 6.44 11.68 11.00
N LYS A 69 5.81 11.50 12.15
CA LYS A 69 6.22 10.49 13.14
C LYS A 69 5.41 9.23 12.97
N VAL A 70 6.07 8.09 12.89
CA VAL A 70 5.42 6.78 12.73
C VAL A 70 5.63 5.99 14.01
N TYR A 71 4.51 5.68 14.68
CA TYR A 71 4.49 4.82 15.85
C TYR A 71 3.93 3.46 15.45
N ILE A 72 4.67 2.38 15.73
CA ILE A 72 4.25 1.01 15.40
C ILE A 72 4.23 0.19 16.69
N SER A 73 3.13 -0.51 16.92
CA SER A 73 2.88 -1.33 18.12
C SER A 73 2.47 -2.76 17.73
N GLY A 74 2.31 -3.64 18.72
CA GLY A 74 2.01 -5.06 18.52
C GLY A 74 3.28 -5.85 18.20
N ASP A 75 3.22 -6.72 17.21
CA ASP A 75 4.29 -7.66 16.85
C ASP A 75 5.44 -7.02 16.04
N ALA A 76 5.63 -5.71 16.12
CA ALA A 76 6.54 -4.93 15.27
C ALA A 76 7.99 -5.47 15.31
N ALA A 77 8.53 -5.74 16.50
CA ALA A 77 9.88 -6.28 16.65
C ALA A 77 10.05 -7.66 16.01
N SER A 78 9.05 -8.54 16.18
CA SER A 78 9.03 -9.87 15.57
C SER A 78 8.92 -9.78 14.05
N ILE A 79 8.10 -8.88 13.52
CA ILE A 79 7.93 -8.66 12.08
C ILE A 79 9.22 -8.12 11.46
N PHE A 80 9.84 -7.09 12.06
CA PHE A 80 11.01 -6.44 11.47
C PHE A 80 12.31 -7.26 11.57
N SER A 81 12.35 -8.28 12.42
CA SER A 81 13.53 -9.13 12.59
C SER A 81 13.67 -10.23 11.53
N LYS A 82 12.64 -10.47 10.71
CA LYS A 82 12.66 -11.56 9.72
C LYS A 82 11.98 -11.20 8.41
N LYS A 83 12.47 -11.80 7.33
CA LYS A 83 11.86 -11.74 6.00
C LYS A 83 10.81 -12.82 5.88
N GLU A 84 9.64 -12.44 5.37
CA GLU A 84 8.49 -13.31 5.21
C GLU A 84 7.72 -12.92 3.96
N ASN A 85 7.15 -13.93 3.30
CA ASN A 85 6.10 -13.78 2.32
C ASN A 85 4.76 -13.69 3.05
N VAL A 86 4.00 -12.63 2.80
CA VAL A 86 2.81 -12.34 3.61
C VAL A 86 1.62 -11.91 2.78
N LEU A 87 0.45 -12.27 3.29
CA LEU A 87 -0.79 -11.60 2.94
C LEU A 87 -1.00 -10.47 3.95
N TYR A 88 -0.88 -9.23 3.49
CA TYR A 88 -1.09 -8.03 4.30
C TYR A 88 -2.57 -7.65 4.26
N LEU A 89 -3.21 -7.59 5.42
CA LEU A 89 -4.62 -7.19 5.58
C LEU A 89 -4.69 -5.87 6.36
N GLY A 90 -5.01 -4.79 5.66
CA GLY A 90 -5.16 -3.45 6.25
C GLY A 90 -6.63 -3.04 6.41
N ASN A 91 -6.91 -2.18 7.39
CA ASN A 91 -8.07 -1.29 7.30
C ASN A 91 -7.83 -0.20 6.24
N HIS A 92 -8.89 0.35 5.69
CA HIS A 92 -8.85 1.34 4.61
C HIS A 92 -9.61 2.59 5.01
N GLN A 93 -8.91 3.71 5.15
CA GLN A 93 -9.46 4.97 5.64
C GLN A 93 -9.01 6.17 4.79
N SER A 94 -7.92 6.03 4.03
CA SER A 94 -7.37 7.12 3.22
C SER A 94 -6.78 6.64 1.89
N THR A 95 -6.72 7.56 0.93
CA THR A 95 -5.95 7.40 -0.31
C THR A 95 -4.44 7.24 -0.06
N VAL A 96 -3.95 7.49 1.16
CA VAL A 96 -2.54 7.30 1.54
C VAL A 96 -2.26 5.97 2.24
N ASP A 97 -3.24 5.07 2.42
CA ASP A 97 -3.01 3.80 3.13
C ASP A 97 -1.95 2.90 2.44
N TRP A 98 -1.74 3.07 1.13
CA TRP A 98 -0.64 2.39 0.43
C TRP A 98 0.74 2.87 0.92
N ILE A 99 0.88 4.13 1.33
CA ILE A 99 2.11 4.65 1.97
C ILE A 99 2.32 3.97 3.32
N VAL A 100 1.26 3.75 4.10
CA VAL A 100 1.36 3.01 5.37
C VAL A 100 1.91 1.61 5.14
N CYS A 101 1.46 0.91 4.09
CA CYS A 101 2.01 -0.38 3.70
C CYS A 101 3.51 -0.28 3.38
N ASN A 102 3.93 0.76 2.65
CA ASN A 102 5.34 1.02 2.35
C ASN A 102 6.17 1.30 3.62
N MET A 103 5.60 1.99 4.61
CA MET A 103 6.25 2.29 5.89
C MET A 103 6.50 1.04 6.73
N VAL A 104 5.55 0.09 6.74
CA VAL A 104 5.75 -1.22 7.39
C VAL A 104 6.77 -2.03 6.58
N ALA A 105 6.60 -2.10 5.26
CA ALA A 105 7.43 -2.91 4.39
C ALA A 105 8.89 -2.44 4.32
N ILE A 106 9.19 -1.13 4.37
CA ILE A 106 10.57 -0.63 4.36
C ILE A 106 11.33 -0.99 5.64
N ARG A 107 10.64 -1.01 6.79
CA ARG A 107 11.21 -1.38 8.08
C ARG A 107 11.50 -2.87 8.16
N GLN A 108 10.67 -3.71 7.55
CA GLN A 108 11.01 -5.13 7.34
C GLN A 108 12.01 -5.34 6.19
N GLY A 109 12.11 -4.38 5.27
CA GLY A 109 12.93 -4.37 4.06
C GLY A 109 12.35 -5.14 2.86
N SER A 110 11.03 -5.22 2.75
CA SER A 110 10.29 -5.90 1.66
C SER A 110 9.47 -4.95 0.80
N ILE A 111 9.82 -3.66 0.80
CA ILE A 111 9.11 -2.62 0.02
C ILE A 111 9.06 -2.94 -1.49
N GLY A 112 10.07 -3.63 -2.04
CA GLY A 112 10.10 -4.10 -3.42
C GLY A 112 9.06 -5.19 -3.75
N HIS A 113 8.58 -5.90 -2.73
CA HIS A 113 7.75 -7.10 -2.89
C HIS A 113 6.24 -6.81 -2.78
N LEU A 114 5.84 -5.54 -2.66
CA LEU A 114 4.44 -5.14 -2.50
C LEU A 114 3.63 -5.41 -3.77
N ARG A 115 2.54 -6.16 -3.63
CA ARG A 115 1.58 -6.48 -4.70
C ARG A 115 0.19 -6.11 -4.25
N TYR A 116 -0.39 -5.07 -4.83
CA TYR A 116 -1.68 -4.57 -4.36
C TYR A 116 -2.85 -5.18 -5.11
N VAL A 117 -3.88 -5.60 -4.40
CA VAL A 117 -5.22 -5.79 -4.95
C VAL A 117 -5.92 -4.43 -4.95
N MET A 118 -6.12 -3.85 -6.12
CA MET A 118 -6.48 -2.43 -6.29
C MET A 118 -7.67 -2.23 -7.22
N LYS A 119 -8.30 -1.05 -7.14
CA LYS A 119 -9.46 -0.70 -7.97
C LYS A 119 -9.09 -0.66 -9.46
N ASP A 120 -9.91 -1.29 -10.30
CA ASP A 120 -9.76 -1.34 -11.76
C ASP A 120 -9.53 0.02 -12.43
N THR A 121 -10.19 1.09 -11.98
CA THR A 121 -10.03 2.43 -12.54
C THR A 121 -8.59 2.97 -12.45
N LEU A 122 -7.74 2.44 -11.57
CA LEU A 122 -6.33 2.83 -11.46
C LEU A 122 -5.48 2.38 -12.67
N GLN A 123 -6.02 1.54 -13.54
CA GLN A 123 -5.44 1.22 -14.86
C GLN A 123 -5.30 2.46 -15.76
N ALA A 124 -6.14 3.48 -15.54
CA ALA A 124 -6.13 4.72 -16.31
C ALA A 124 -5.06 5.72 -15.81
N LEU A 125 -4.24 5.36 -14.82
CA LEU A 125 -3.13 6.22 -14.40
C LEU A 125 -2.03 6.21 -15.49
N PRO A 126 -1.67 7.38 -16.05
CA PRO A 126 -0.60 7.48 -17.05
C PRO A 126 0.68 6.85 -16.52
N LEU A 127 1.36 6.08 -17.37
CA LEU A 127 2.52 5.24 -17.04
C LEU A 127 2.18 4.08 -16.07
N TYR A 128 1.67 4.38 -14.88
CA TYR A 128 1.53 3.44 -13.77
C TYR A 128 0.57 2.28 -14.02
N GLY A 129 -0.55 2.49 -14.72
CA GLY A 129 -1.58 1.47 -14.86
C GLY A 129 -1.05 0.15 -15.44
N HIS A 130 -0.27 0.23 -16.53
CA HIS A 130 0.34 -0.96 -17.11
C HIS A 130 1.46 -1.52 -16.24
N TYR A 131 2.27 -0.64 -15.66
CA TYR A 131 3.39 -1.06 -14.83
C TYR A 131 2.94 -1.81 -13.58
N PHE A 132 1.91 -1.34 -12.87
CA PHE A 132 1.40 -2.05 -11.70
C PHE A 132 0.94 -3.46 -12.04
N TYR A 133 0.29 -3.66 -13.19
CA TYR A 133 -0.02 -5.01 -13.68
C TYR A 133 1.24 -5.85 -13.92
N GLN A 134 2.27 -5.29 -14.55
CA GLN A 134 3.55 -5.97 -14.79
C GLN A 134 4.33 -6.28 -13.51
N HIS A 135 4.19 -5.41 -12.50
CA HIS A 135 4.75 -5.60 -11.17
C HIS A 135 3.94 -6.62 -10.35
N GLY A 136 2.83 -7.15 -10.88
CA GLY A 136 2.01 -8.17 -10.23
C GLY A 136 0.90 -7.65 -9.33
N CYS A 137 0.55 -6.37 -9.44
CA CYS A 137 -0.67 -5.88 -8.83
C CYS A 137 -1.90 -6.41 -9.58
N ILE A 138 -2.99 -6.55 -8.84
CA ILE A 138 -4.22 -7.19 -9.33
C ILE A 138 -5.33 -6.16 -9.32
N TYR A 139 -5.93 -5.94 -10.49
CA TYR A 139 -7.08 -5.06 -10.63
C TYR A 139 -8.38 -5.80 -10.34
N VAL A 140 -9.25 -5.18 -9.53
CA VAL A 140 -10.56 -5.71 -9.19
C VAL A 140 -11.65 -4.65 -9.39
N LYS A 141 -12.76 -5.09 -10.01
CA LYS A 141 -13.95 -4.27 -10.21
C LYS A 141 -14.94 -4.48 -9.07
N ARG A 142 -15.40 -3.38 -8.48
CA ARG A 142 -16.41 -3.43 -7.40
C ARG A 142 -17.75 -3.92 -7.96
N GLY A 143 -18.31 -4.95 -7.33
CA GLY A 143 -19.61 -5.50 -7.73
C GLY A 143 -19.56 -6.51 -8.89
N ASP A 144 -18.41 -6.63 -9.58
CA ASP A 144 -18.19 -7.62 -10.64
C ASP A 144 -16.85 -8.33 -10.42
N PHE A 145 -16.74 -9.05 -9.31
CA PHE A 145 -15.50 -9.74 -8.94
C PHE A 145 -15.26 -10.96 -9.85
N LYS A 146 -14.20 -10.90 -10.68
CA LYS A 146 -13.81 -11.97 -11.59
C LYS A 146 -12.78 -12.90 -10.94
N GLN A 147 -13.25 -13.90 -10.20
CA GLN A 147 -12.41 -14.88 -9.49
C GLN A 147 -11.27 -15.45 -10.35
N LYS A 148 -11.59 -16.02 -11.52
CA LYS A 148 -10.60 -16.63 -12.44
C LYS A 148 -9.47 -15.68 -12.84
N LYS A 149 -9.76 -14.38 -13.00
CA LYS A 149 -8.75 -13.38 -13.36
C LYS A 149 -7.77 -13.15 -12.21
N MET A 150 -8.29 -13.04 -10.98
CA MET A 150 -7.46 -12.92 -9.79
C MET A 150 -6.62 -14.20 -9.59
N GLU A 151 -7.19 -15.39 -9.74
CA GLU A 151 -6.43 -16.65 -9.67
C GLU A 151 -5.27 -16.67 -10.67
N SER A 152 -5.54 -16.33 -11.93
CA SER A 152 -4.50 -16.29 -12.96
C SER A 152 -3.42 -15.25 -12.67
N ALA A 153 -3.77 -14.11 -12.07
CA ALA A 153 -2.81 -13.07 -11.71
C ALA A 153 -1.92 -13.48 -10.52
N LEU A 154 -2.42 -14.35 -9.63
CA LEU A 154 -1.68 -14.87 -8.48
C LEU A 154 -0.75 -16.04 -8.81
N GLU A 155 -0.97 -16.73 -9.94
CA GLU A 155 -0.29 -18.00 -10.24
C GLU A 155 1.23 -17.90 -10.18
N TYR A 156 1.81 -16.81 -10.70
CA TYR A 156 3.26 -16.66 -10.72
C TYR A 156 3.87 -16.43 -9.33
N LEU A 157 3.08 -15.91 -8.37
CA LEU A 157 3.51 -15.74 -6.98
C LEU A 157 3.59 -17.06 -6.20
N ARG A 158 3.28 -18.19 -6.84
CA ARG A 158 3.51 -19.53 -6.27
C ARG A 158 4.96 -19.98 -6.38
N ASP A 159 5.77 -19.35 -7.23
CA ASP A 159 7.21 -19.62 -7.30
C ASP A 159 7.87 -19.18 -5.97
N PRO A 160 8.50 -20.08 -5.20
CA PRO A 160 9.12 -19.74 -3.92
C PRO A 160 10.31 -18.78 -4.05
N LYS A 161 10.86 -18.60 -5.27
CA LYS A 161 11.91 -17.62 -5.56
C LYS A 161 11.34 -16.21 -5.66
N ILE A 162 10.04 -16.07 -5.96
CA ILE A 162 9.37 -14.78 -6.04
C ILE A 162 8.83 -14.45 -4.66
N LYS A 163 9.41 -13.42 -4.05
CA LYS A 163 8.96 -12.91 -2.75
C LYS A 163 7.79 -11.95 -2.94
N SER A 164 6.83 -12.01 -2.03
CA SER A 164 5.61 -11.21 -2.18
C SER A 164 4.97 -10.79 -0.86
N TRP A 165 4.54 -9.54 -0.85
CA TRP A 165 3.66 -8.92 0.11
C TRP A 165 2.35 -8.59 -0.59
N THR A 166 1.41 -9.53 -0.62
CA THR A 166 0.11 -9.31 -1.26
C THR A 166 -0.75 -8.46 -0.33
N VAL A 167 -1.04 -7.22 -0.74
CA VAL A 167 -1.78 -6.24 0.06
C VAL A 167 -3.24 -6.24 -0.35
N ILE A 168 -4.11 -6.49 0.63
CA ILE A 168 -5.56 -6.41 0.46
C ILE A 168 -6.13 -5.51 1.56
N PHE A 169 -7.07 -4.68 1.15
CA PHE A 169 -7.93 -3.89 2.03
C PHE A 169 -9.34 -4.48 1.98
N PRO A 170 -9.72 -5.40 2.90
CA PRO A 170 -10.97 -6.15 2.80
C PRO A 170 -12.23 -5.29 2.75
N GLU A 171 -12.21 -4.07 3.31
CA GLU A 171 -13.33 -3.11 3.20
C GLU A 171 -13.68 -2.77 1.75
N GLY A 172 -12.69 -2.84 0.84
CA GLY A 172 -12.84 -2.59 -0.59
C GLY A 172 -13.02 -1.12 -0.97
N THR A 173 -13.14 -0.22 0.00
CA THR A 173 -13.19 1.24 -0.13
C THR A 173 -12.81 1.90 1.19
N CYS A 174 -12.33 3.15 1.16
CA CYS A 174 -12.04 3.91 2.37
C CYS A 174 -13.30 4.10 3.22
N PHE A 175 -13.21 3.82 4.51
CA PHE A 175 -14.15 4.29 5.51
C PHE A 175 -13.96 5.79 5.76
N ALA A 176 -15.06 6.54 5.77
CA ALA A 176 -15.07 7.94 6.19
C ALA A 176 -16.35 8.22 7.02
N PRO A 177 -16.26 8.90 8.18
CA PRO A 177 -17.41 9.12 9.07
C PRO A 177 -18.57 9.90 8.44
N ASN A 178 -18.29 10.71 7.41
CA ASN A 178 -19.27 11.52 6.69
C ASN A 178 -19.98 10.79 5.54
N GLU A 179 -19.57 9.56 5.21
CA GLU A 179 -20.16 8.73 4.15
C GLU A 179 -21.32 7.88 4.69
N TYR A 180 -22.38 8.54 5.18
CA TYR A 180 -23.49 7.89 5.90
C TYR A 180 -24.17 6.76 5.12
N ASP A 181 -24.40 6.95 3.82
CA ASP A 181 -25.05 5.94 2.97
C ASP A 181 -24.20 4.69 2.79
N LEU A 182 -22.88 4.86 2.69
CA LEU A 182 -21.92 3.77 2.61
C LEU A 182 -21.90 2.95 3.90
N ILE A 183 -21.85 3.63 5.05
CA ILE A 183 -21.90 3.02 6.38
C ILE A 183 -23.22 2.27 6.58
N LYS A 184 -24.35 2.89 6.24
CA LYS A 184 -25.69 2.26 6.33
C LYS A 184 -25.77 1.00 5.47
N LYS A 185 -25.25 1.04 4.25
CA LYS A 185 -25.20 -0.14 3.36
C LYS A 185 -24.31 -1.24 3.92
N SER A 186 -23.17 -0.87 4.50
CA SER A 186 -22.24 -1.79 5.16
C SER A 186 -22.88 -2.50 6.35
N ASN A 187 -23.58 -1.76 7.21
CA ASN A 187 -24.26 -2.30 8.38
C ASN A 187 -25.41 -3.23 7.99
N LYS A 188 -26.25 -2.82 7.01
CA LYS A 188 -27.30 -3.70 6.47
C LYS A 188 -26.73 -5.00 5.90
N ALA A 189 -25.57 -4.95 5.27
CA ALA A 189 -24.89 -6.15 4.78
C ALA A 189 -24.37 -7.04 5.92
N ALA A 190 -23.89 -6.45 7.03
CA ALA A 190 -23.50 -7.20 8.22
C ALA A 190 -24.72 -7.93 8.83
N ASP A 191 -25.80 -7.19 9.07
CA ASP A 191 -27.05 -7.73 9.66
C ASP A 191 -27.62 -8.87 8.82
N ALA A 192 -27.69 -8.70 7.49
CA ALA A 192 -28.18 -9.72 6.56
C ALA A 192 -27.31 -11.00 6.53
N ASN A 193 -26.07 -10.93 7.04
CA ASN A 193 -25.15 -12.06 7.14
C ASN A 193 -24.98 -12.57 8.58
N GLY A 194 -25.77 -12.06 9.54
CA GLY A 194 -25.64 -12.42 10.95
C GLY A 194 -24.32 -11.95 11.58
N LEU A 195 -23.71 -10.89 11.04
CA LEU A 195 -22.44 -10.33 11.49
C LEU A 195 -22.68 -9.06 12.30
N LYS A 196 -21.88 -8.83 13.35
CA LYS A 196 -21.92 -7.61 14.16
C LYS A 196 -21.57 -6.37 13.29
N PRO A 197 -22.43 -5.35 13.19
CA PRO A 197 -22.08 -4.08 12.57
C PRO A 197 -20.86 -3.43 13.26
N LEU A 198 -20.00 -2.80 12.47
CA LEU A 198 -18.77 -2.16 12.93
C LEU A 198 -18.97 -0.65 13.01
N VAL A 199 -18.30 0.01 13.95
CA VAL A 199 -18.44 1.46 14.17
C VAL A 199 -17.42 2.24 13.36
N ASN A 200 -16.21 1.72 13.26
CA ASN A 200 -15.04 2.40 12.74
C ASN A 200 -14.53 1.90 11.38
N HIS A 201 -15.10 0.80 10.89
CA HIS A 201 -14.74 0.14 9.65
C HIS A 201 -15.98 -0.27 8.88
N LEU A 202 -15.83 -0.51 7.58
CA LEU A 202 -16.85 -1.19 6.79
C LEU A 202 -16.74 -2.70 6.99
N THR A 203 -17.85 -3.40 6.77
CA THR A 203 -17.92 -4.86 6.83
C THR A 203 -16.97 -5.45 5.78
N PRO A 204 -15.97 -6.25 6.19
CA PRO A 204 -14.93 -6.69 5.29
C PRO A 204 -15.44 -7.74 4.30
N ARG A 205 -15.00 -7.64 3.04
CA ARG A 205 -15.31 -8.57 1.96
C ARG A 205 -14.27 -9.67 1.91
N TYR A 206 -14.67 -10.92 2.16
CA TYR A 206 -13.74 -12.03 2.40
C TYR A 206 -13.21 -12.71 1.14
N ARG A 207 -14.00 -12.77 0.06
CA ARG A 207 -13.71 -13.62 -1.11
C ARG A 207 -12.36 -13.37 -1.75
N GLY A 208 -11.95 -12.11 -1.91
CA GLY A 208 -10.63 -11.77 -2.48
C GLY A 208 -9.48 -12.26 -1.60
N SER A 209 -9.57 -12.03 -0.29
CA SER A 209 -8.57 -12.49 0.68
C SER A 209 -8.51 -14.02 0.78
N PHE A 210 -9.68 -14.67 0.81
CA PHE A 210 -9.78 -16.13 0.83
C PHE A 210 -9.12 -16.76 -0.40
N LEU A 211 -9.38 -16.18 -1.58
CA LEU A 211 -8.81 -16.67 -2.84
C LEU A 211 -7.28 -16.49 -2.89
N ALA A 212 -6.78 -15.32 -2.47
CA ALA A 212 -5.35 -15.06 -2.37
C ALA A 212 -4.68 -16.08 -1.44
N LEU A 213 -5.30 -16.31 -0.28
CA LEU A 213 -4.84 -17.29 0.69
C LEU A 213 -4.83 -18.70 0.09
N ALA A 214 -5.94 -19.16 -0.48
CA ALA A 214 -6.05 -20.50 -1.06
C ALA A 214 -5.01 -20.76 -2.15
N LYS A 215 -4.70 -19.77 -3.00
CA LYS A 215 -3.70 -19.90 -4.06
C LYS A 215 -2.26 -19.82 -3.55
N LEU A 216 -1.99 -18.96 -2.58
CA LEU A 216 -0.63 -18.65 -2.15
C LEU A 216 -0.22 -19.35 -0.85
N ARG A 217 -1.11 -20.09 -0.17
CA ARG A 217 -0.87 -20.68 1.17
C ARG A 217 0.47 -21.41 1.30
N SER A 218 0.87 -22.16 0.26
CA SER A 218 2.15 -22.89 0.24
C SER A 218 3.40 -22.01 0.20
N ASN A 219 3.27 -20.74 -0.21
CA ASN A 219 4.36 -19.77 -0.30
C ASN A 219 4.22 -18.62 0.72
N LEU A 220 3.20 -18.64 1.58
CA LEU A 220 2.96 -17.63 2.62
C LEU A 220 3.43 -18.13 3.99
N ASP A 221 4.16 -17.28 4.71
CA ASP A 221 4.58 -17.55 6.09
C ASP A 221 3.53 -17.11 7.11
N ALA A 222 2.86 -15.98 6.84
CA ALA A 222 1.93 -15.34 7.76
C ALA A 222 0.94 -14.40 7.07
N ILE A 223 -0.13 -14.06 7.80
CA ILE A 223 -0.92 -12.86 7.57
C ILE A 223 -0.38 -11.74 8.47
N TYR A 224 -0.13 -10.58 7.89
CA TYR A 224 0.12 -9.35 8.65
C TYR A 224 -1.17 -8.56 8.74
N ASP A 225 -1.78 -8.59 9.90
CA ASP A 225 -3.03 -7.90 10.20
C ASP A 225 -2.70 -6.50 10.73
N VAL A 226 -2.95 -5.47 9.92
CA VAL A 226 -2.49 -4.11 10.20
C VAL A 226 -3.65 -3.15 10.39
N THR A 227 -3.61 -2.39 11.48
CA THR A 227 -4.58 -1.34 11.80
C THR A 227 -3.85 -0.01 11.84
N CYS A 228 -4.24 0.95 11.00
CA CYS A 228 -3.68 2.29 10.97
C CYS A 228 -4.70 3.32 11.42
N VAL A 229 -4.23 4.31 12.19
CA VAL A 229 -4.98 5.52 12.53
C VAL A 229 -4.11 6.76 12.33
N TYR A 230 -4.71 7.81 11.78
CA TYR A 230 -4.07 9.08 11.48
C TYR A 230 -4.35 10.11 12.58
N SER A 231 -3.33 10.79 13.10
CA SER A 231 -3.56 11.83 14.12
C SER A 231 -4.42 12.99 13.61
N GLY A 232 -4.39 13.26 12.31
CA GLY A 232 -5.21 14.28 11.66
C GLY A 232 -6.68 13.88 11.44
N SER A 233 -7.11 12.71 11.92
CA SER A 233 -8.51 12.24 11.80
C SER A 233 -9.37 12.53 13.04
N VAL A 234 -8.96 13.50 13.87
CA VAL A 234 -9.65 13.92 15.08
C VAL A 234 -9.78 15.44 15.10
N ASN A 235 -10.97 15.96 15.42
CA ASN A 235 -11.19 17.39 15.59
C ASN A 235 -10.89 17.87 17.02
N GLU A 236 -10.99 19.18 17.28
CA GLU A 236 -10.74 19.78 18.59
C GLU A 236 -11.68 19.24 19.70
N LYS A 237 -12.85 18.72 19.32
CA LYS A 237 -13.84 18.11 20.22
C LYS A 237 -13.59 16.61 20.47
N LYS A 238 -12.46 16.06 19.99
CA LYS A 238 -12.12 14.63 20.03
C LYS A 238 -13.07 13.74 19.23
N GLU A 239 -13.79 14.30 18.27
CA GLU A 239 -14.65 13.54 17.39
C GLU A 239 -13.86 13.09 16.16
N ARG A 240 -14.17 11.88 15.70
CA ARG A 240 -13.55 11.33 14.50
C ARG A 240 -14.04 12.08 13.26
N ILE A 241 -13.09 12.52 12.43
CA ILE A 241 -13.32 13.15 11.13
C ILE A 241 -12.67 12.30 10.01
N PRO A 242 -12.95 12.58 8.72
CA PRO A 242 -12.29 11.87 7.63
C PRO A 242 -10.76 11.90 7.76
N ALA A 243 -10.12 10.79 7.39
CA ALA A 243 -8.67 10.70 7.46
C ALA A 243 -8.01 11.63 6.43
N PRO A 244 -6.79 12.15 6.71
CA PRO A 244 -6.08 13.04 5.81
C PRO A 244 -5.83 12.40 4.45
N GLU A 245 -6.00 13.15 3.36
CA GLU A 245 -5.68 12.71 2.02
C GLU A 245 -4.21 13.00 1.65
N LEU A 246 -3.79 12.55 0.46
CA LEU A 246 -2.44 12.73 -0.07
C LEU A 246 -1.91 14.18 0.04
N ILE A 247 -2.73 15.16 -0.34
CA ILE A 247 -2.34 16.58 -0.30
C ILE A 247 -2.18 17.05 1.15
N ASP A 248 -3.10 16.67 2.04
CA ASP A 248 -3.04 17.02 3.46
C ASP A 248 -1.77 16.46 4.10
N PHE A 249 -1.40 15.24 3.73
CA PHE A 249 -0.20 14.57 4.19
C PHE A 249 1.07 15.31 3.78
N LEU A 250 1.22 15.63 2.49
CA LEU A 250 2.39 16.34 1.97
C LEU A 250 2.47 17.80 2.44
N LEU A 251 1.33 18.42 2.79
CA LEU A 251 1.28 19.72 3.45
C LEU A 251 1.60 19.65 4.95
N GLY A 252 1.83 18.45 5.51
CA GLY A 252 2.14 18.24 6.92
C GLY A 252 0.96 18.49 7.87
N LYS A 253 -0.28 18.34 7.38
CA LYS A 253 -1.49 18.41 8.23
C LYS A 253 -1.64 17.16 9.10
N ASN A 254 -1.09 16.03 8.67
CA ASN A 254 -0.91 14.87 9.53
C ASN A 254 0.51 14.89 10.12
N ARG A 255 0.62 14.77 11.45
CA ARG A 255 1.92 14.80 12.14
C ARG A 255 2.33 13.43 12.67
N GLU A 256 1.37 12.61 13.04
CA GLU A 256 1.60 11.31 13.66
C GLU A 256 0.71 10.26 13.02
N MET A 257 1.25 9.05 12.92
CA MET A 257 0.51 7.88 12.49
C MET A 257 0.78 6.78 13.49
N TYR A 258 -0.27 6.05 13.77
CA TYR A 258 -0.26 4.96 14.72
C TYR A 258 -0.64 3.72 13.95
N ILE A 259 0.28 2.76 13.92
CA ILE A 259 0.14 1.50 13.22
C ILE A 259 0.20 0.40 14.27
N HIS A 260 -0.81 -0.45 14.32
CA HIS A 260 -0.80 -1.68 15.11
C HIS A 260 -0.64 -2.84 14.15
N VAL A 261 0.39 -3.66 14.34
CA VAL A 261 0.65 -4.83 13.50
C VAL A 261 0.53 -6.09 14.34
N ARG A 262 -0.21 -7.06 13.83
CA ARG A 262 -0.29 -8.40 14.41
C ARG A 262 0.13 -9.43 13.37
N ARG A 263 1.04 -10.32 13.76
CA ARG A 263 1.51 -11.42 12.92
C ARG A 263 0.71 -12.68 13.23
N ILE A 264 -0.01 -13.19 12.24
CA ILE A 264 -0.79 -14.43 12.34
C ILE A 264 -0.10 -15.51 11.49
N PRO A 265 0.49 -16.57 12.10
CA PRO A 265 1.07 -17.68 11.34
C PRO A 265 0.07 -18.30 10.37
N ILE A 266 0.52 -18.68 9.17
CA ILE A 266 -0.39 -19.22 8.13
C ILE A 266 -1.16 -20.46 8.58
N LYS A 267 -0.53 -21.29 9.43
CA LYS A 267 -1.10 -22.50 10.02
C LYS A 267 -2.31 -22.24 10.93
N ASP A 268 -2.45 -21.02 11.45
CA ASP A 268 -3.53 -20.64 12.37
C ASP A 268 -4.73 -20.03 11.61
N VAL A 269 -4.63 -19.88 10.29
CA VAL A 269 -5.67 -19.28 9.44
C VAL A 269 -6.58 -20.39 8.90
N PRO A 270 -7.92 -20.26 9.00
CA PRO A 270 -8.86 -21.27 8.47
C PRO A 270 -8.71 -21.54 6.97
N GLU A 271 -8.92 -22.79 6.57
CA GLU A 271 -8.92 -23.22 5.16
C GLU A 271 -10.33 -23.30 4.55
N ASP A 272 -11.34 -23.55 5.37
CA ASP A 272 -12.73 -23.54 4.92
C ASP A 272 -13.24 -22.11 4.71
N GLU A 273 -13.98 -21.89 3.63
CA GLU A 273 -14.45 -20.57 3.22
C GLU A 273 -15.44 -19.96 4.23
N ALA A 274 -16.34 -20.79 4.80
CA ALA A 274 -17.35 -20.32 5.74
C ALA A 274 -16.71 -19.94 7.08
N PHE A 275 -15.77 -20.75 7.58
CA PHE A 275 -14.98 -20.39 8.76
C PHE A 275 -14.09 -19.18 8.52
N PHE A 276 -13.47 -19.06 7.35
CA PHE A 276 -12.66 -17.89 6.99
C PHE A 276 -13.48 -16.59 6.97
N LYS A 277 -14.72 -16.63 6.44
CA LYS A 277 -15.63 -15.48 6.45
C LYS A 277 -15.85 -14.94 7.88
N THR A 278 -16.22 -15.81 8.80
CA THR A 278 -16.47 -15.42 10.21
C THR A 278 -15.16 -15.00 10.89
N TRP A 279 -14.07 -15.72 10.66
CA TRP A 279 -12.76 -15.40 11.21
C TRP A 279 -12.27 -14.02 10.77
N MET A 280 -12.40 -13.68 9.49
CA MET A 280 -11.98 -12.37 8.99
C MET A 280 -12.88 -11.24 9.52
N HIS A 281 -14.18 -11.49 9.73
CA HIS A 281 -15.04 -10.52 10.41
C HIS A 281 -14.59 -10.29 11.86
N ASN A 282 -14.20 -11.34 12.57
CA ASN A 282 -13.66 -11.24 13.93
C ASN A 282 -12.34 -10.45 13.98
N LEU A 283 -11.48 -10.56 12.95
CA LEU A 283 -10.31 -9.68 12.85
C LEU A 283 -10.74 -8.21 12.86
N PHE A 284 -11.75 -7.86 12.07
CA PHE A 284 -12.26 -6.49 11.97
C PHE A 284 -12.99 -6.03 13.22
N ILE A 285 -13.64 -6.91 13.99
CA ILE A 285 -14.15 -6.57 15.33
C ILE A 285 -13.00 -6.12 16.24
N VAL A 286 -11.88 -6.86 16.24
CA VAL A 286 -10.69 -6.48 17.02
C VAL A 286 -10.11 -5.15 16.52
N LYS A 287 -10.05 -4.93 15.20
CA LYS A 287 -9.63 -3.63 14.63
C LYS A 287 -10.57 -2.51 15.05
N ASP A 288 -11.87 -2.77 15.10
CA ASP A 288 -12.89 -1.80 15.50
C ASP A 288 -12.67 -1.32 16.93
N GLU A 289 -12.41 -2.27 17.84
CA GLU A 289 -12.11 -2.01 19.24
C GLU A 289 -10.79 -1.25 19.43
N ILE A 290 -9.75 -1.59 18.68
CA ILE A 290 -8.46 -0.87 18.69
C ILE A 290 -8.66 0.58 18.27
N VAL A 291 -9.44 0.81 17.20
CA VAL A 291 -9.70 2.16 16.69
C VAL A 291 -10.60 2.95 17.64
N SER A 292 -11.65 2.35 18.21
CA SER A 292 -12.49 3.00 19.23
C SER A 292 -11.64 3.46 20.41
N ARG A 293 -10.82 2.56 20.94
CA ARG A 293 -9.92 2.85 22.06
C ARG A 293 -8.93 3.97 21.75
N PHE A 294 -8.40 4.01 20.53
CA PHE A 294 -7.53 5.10 20.10
C PHE A 294 -8.26 6.44 20.17
N TYR A 295 -9.47 6.54 19.64
CA TYR A 295 -10.21 7.80 19.64
C TYR A 295 -10.74 8.18 21.04
N GLU A 296 -11.06 7.22 21.89
CA GLU A 296 -11.52 7.46 23.26
C GLU A 296 -10.38 7.82 24.24
N HIS A 297 -9.25 7.13 24.12
CA HIS A 297 -8.20 7.17 25.15
C HIS A 297 -6.81 7.54 24.63
N GLY A 298 -6.59 7.56 23.32
CA GLY A 298 -5.29 7.87 22.71
C GLY A 298 -4.28 6.72 22.77
N TYR A 299 -4.72 5.47 22.91
CA TYR A 299 -3.85 4.28 22.84
C TYR A 299 -4.49 3.06 22.15
N PHE A 300 -3.65 2.14 21.65
CA PHE A 300 -4.12 0.87 21.04
C PHE A 300 -4.25 -0.29 22.04
N GLU A 301 -3.42 -0.33 23.07
CA GLU A 301 -3.43 -1.38 24.10
C GLU A 301 -3.57 -0.78 25.50
N LYS A 302 -4.29 -1.46 26.40
CA LYS A 302 -4.61 -0.92 27.73
C LYS A 302 -3.32 -0.74 28.53
N GLY A 303 -3.03 0.49 28.93
CA GLY A 303 -1.82 0.82 29.69
C GLY A 303 -0.55 0.95 28.85
N ALA A 304 -0.63 0.86 27.51
CA ALA A 304 0.50 1.12 26.63
C ALA A 304 0.45 2.58 26.16
N GLU A 305 1.49 3.37 26.49
CA GLU A 305 1.65 4.68 25.88
C GLU A 305 2.06 4.53 24.40
N LEU A 306 1.29 5.13 23.48
CA LEU A 306 1.62 5.04 22.05
C LEU A 306 2.87 5.83 21.66
N ARG A 307 3.21 6.89 22.42
CA ARG A 307 4.30 7.82 22.11
C ARG A 307 5.57 7.52 22.88
N THR A 308 5.90 6.24 23.06
CA THR A 308 7.18 5.84 23.65
C THR A 308 8.29 5.87 22.60
N ILE A 309 9.54 5.98 23.06
CA ILE A 309 10.72 5.82 22.20
C ILE A 309 10.73 4.44 21.52
N GLU A 310 10.30 3.40 22.25
CA GLU A 310 10.22 2.02 21.77
C GLU A 310 9.26 1.87 20.59
N ASN A 311 8.11 2.53 20.65
CA ASN A 311 7.11 2.50 19.59
C ASN A 311 7.43 3.48 18.45
N HIS A 312 8.32 4.46 18.65
CA HIS A 312 8.73 5.39 17.61
C HIS A 312 9.77 4.76 16.68
N HIS A 313 9.30 4.22 15.56
CA HIS A 313 10.17 3.61 14.57
C HIS A 313 10.67 4.65 13.57
N ALA A 314 11.56 5.54 14.00
CA ALA A 314 12.20 6.50 13.10
C ALA A 314 12.94 5.78 11.97
N LEU A 315 12.65 6.15 10.72
CA LEU A 315 13.34 5.58 9.57
C LEU A 315 14.72 6.26 9.43
N PRO A 316 15.84 5.51 9.31
CA PRO A 316 17.14 6.12 9.13
C PRO A 316 17.27 6.67 7.69
N TYR A 317 17.91 7.84 7.53
CA TYR A 317 18.09 8.48 6.23
C TYR A 317 18.75 7.58 5.18
N ILE A 318 19.65 6.68 5.59
CA ILE A 318 20.30 5.72 4.68
C ILE A 318 19.30 4.79 3.97
N ALA A 319 18.10 4.60 4.52
CA ALA A 319 17.06 3.77 3.91
C ALA A 319 16.38 4.43 2.69
N THR A 320 16.48 5.75 2.53
CA THR A 320 15.70 6.51 1.53
C THR A 320 16.54 7.49 0.72
N VAL A 321 17.54 8.15 1.35
CA VAL A 321 18.39 9.17 0.71
C VAL A 321 19.14 8.64 -0.51
N PRO A 322 19.76 7.44 -0.50
CA PRO A 322 20.44 6.93 -1.69
C PRO A 322 19.50 6.82 -2.91
N SER A 323 18.28 6.32 -2.70
CA SER A 323 17.28 6.23 -3.77
C SER A 323 16.81 7.60 -4.24
N PHE A 324 16.59 8.54 -3.31
CA PHE A 324 16.28 9.93 -3.66
C PHE A 324 17.38 10.57 -4.51
N LEU A 325 18.65 10.48 -4.07
CA LEU A 325 19.79 11.04 -4.80
C LEU A 325 19.97 10.38 -6.18
N PHE A 326 19.74 9.06 -6.29
CA PHE A 326 19.78 8.36 -7.56
C PHE A 326 18.77 8.96 -8.56
N PHE A 327 17.50 9.10 -8.18
CA PHE A 327 16.50 9.68 -9.08
C PHE A 327 16.76 11.16 -9.36
N VAL A 328 17.24 11.94 -8.39
CA VAL A 328 17.66 13.34 -8.64
C VAL A 328 18.81 13.40 -9.66
N ALA A 329 19.79 12.51 -9.57
CA ALA A 329 20.92 12.45 -10.50
C ALA A 329 20.47 12.07 -11.92
N THR A 330 19.39 11.28 -12.08
CA THR A 330 18.84 10.93 -13.41
C THR A 330 18.33 12.13 -14.20
N PHE A 331 18.09 13.29 -13.57
CA PHE A 331 17.74 14.52 -14.28
C PHE A 331 18.95 15.26 -14.88
N LEU A 332 20.17 15.02 -14.39
CA LEU A 332 21.37 15.73 -14.86
C LEU A 332 21.59 15.56 -16.38
N PRO A 333 21.49 14.35 -16.97
CA PRO A 333 21.63 14.19 -18.42
C PRO A 333 20.57 14.97 -19.22
N LEU A 334 19.36 15.17 -18.68
CA LEU A 334 18.28 15.89 -19.36
C LEU A 334 18.59 17.40 -19.52
N VAL A 335 19.47 17.94 -18.67
CA VAL A 335 19.94 19.33 -18.75
C VAL A 335 20.87 19.49 -19.95
N PHE A 336 21.83 18.57 -20.12
CA PHE A 336 22.92 18.70 -21.10
C PHE A 336 22.59 18.11 -22.47
N PHE A 337 21.69 17.13 -22.56
CA PHE A 337 21.43 16.39 -23.80
C PHE A 337 19.98 16.59 -24.30
N PRO A 338 19.75 17.45 -25.31
CA PRO A 338 18.42 17.70 -25.85
C PRO A 338 17.72 16.43 -26.37
N GLY A 339 18.47 15.48 -26.95
CA GLY A 339 17.93 14.20 -27.40
C GLY A 339 17.36 13.36 -26.27
N LEU A 340 18.03 13.30 -25.11
CA LEU A 340 17.51 12.60 -23.93
C LEU A 340 16.27 13.29 -23.36
N ARG A 341 16.22 14.63 -23.40
CA ARG A 341 15.03 15.38 -22.99
C ARG A 341 13.83 15.10 -23.89
N LEU A 342 14.05 15.02 -25.21
CA LEU A 342 12.99 14.66 -26.15
C LEU A 342 12.51 13.23 -25.92
N LEU A 343 13.44 12.27 -25.74
CA LEU A 343 13.10 10.89 -25.40
C LEU A 343 12.30 10.80 -24.09
N TRP A 344 12.70 11.54 -23.06
CA TRP A 344 12.00 11.62 -21.78
C TRP A 344 10.56 12.10 -21.97
N LEU A 345 10.34 13.19 -22.71
CA LEU A 345 9.01 13.72 -23.01
C LEU A 345 8.16 12.73 -23.82
N GLN A 346 8.75 12.12 -24.86
CA GLN A 346 8.08 11.13 -25.70
C GLN A 346 7.71 9.87 -24.91
N SER A 347 8.56 9.44 -23.96
CA SER A 347 8.32 8.25 -23.16
C SER A 347 7.02 8.34 -22.34
N ILE A 348 6.64 9.55 -21.91
CA ILE A 348 5.37 9.78 -21.20
C ILE A 348 4.20 9.31 -22.05
N LEU A 349 4.14 9.80 -23.29
CA LEU A 349 3.08 9.46 -24.23
C LEU A 349 3.17 8.00 -24.68
N LEU A 350 4.37 7.56 -25.09
CA LEU A 350 4.58 6.23 -25.66
C LEU A 350 4.24 5.12 -24.65
N PHE A 351 4.74 5.20 -23.42
CA PHE A 351 4.45 4.18 -22.41
C PHE A 351 3.00 4.24 -21.93
N THR A 352 2.38 5.42 -21.88
CA THR A 352 0.95 5.54 -21.54
C THR A 352 0.08 4.89 -22.62
N MET A 353 0.31 5.23 -23.89
CA MET A 353 -0.46 4.67 -25.01
C MET A 353 -0.24 3.16 -25.17
N PHE A 354 1.02 2.71 -25.08
CA PHE A 354 1.35 1.29 -25.08
C PHE A 354 0.67 0.57 -23.92
N GLY A 355 0.71 1.16 -22.73
CA GLY A 355 0.08 0.60 -21.54
C GLY A 355 -1.42 0.39 -21.70
N TYR A 356 -2.13 1.40 -22.22
CA TYR A 356 -3.56 1.30 -22.51
C TYR A 356 -3.87 0.25 -23.57
N LEU A 357 -3.06 0.16 -24.63
CA LEU A 357 -3.21 -0.88 -25.65
C LEU A 357 -3.09 -2.28 -25.03
N VAL A 358 -2.06 -2.54 -24.22
CA VAL A 358 -1.86 -3.85 -23.59
C VAL A 358 -2.99 -4.19 -22.63
N LEU A 359 -3.43 -3.24 -21.80
CA LEU A 359 -4.53 -3.47 -20.85
C LEU A 359 -5.87 -3.74 -21.55
N ALA A 360 -6.12 -3.08 -22.68
CA ALA A 360 -7.29 -3.33 -23.53
C ALA A 360 -7.26 -4.76 -24.12
N ILE A 361 -6.10 -5.21 -24.62
CA ILE A 361 -5.95 -6.56 -25.20
C ILE A 361 -6.08 -7.65 -24.13
N LYS A 362 -5.42 -7.48 -22.98
CA LYS A 362 -5.36 -8.51 -21.93
C LYS A 362 -6.67 -8.68 -21.14
N SER A 363 -7.72 -7.91 -21.45
CA SER A 363 -8.98 -7.92 -20.71
C SER A 363 -8.73 -7.82 -19.19
N VAL A 364 -7.92 -6.85 -18.77
CA VAL A 364 -7.72 -6.59 -17.33
C VAL A 364 -8.93 -5.86 -16.71
N CYS A 365 -10.02 -5.69 -17.50
CA CYS A 365 -11.34 -5.18 -17.09
C CYS A 365 -12.24 -6.19 -16.38
#